data_AF-A0A7W7EZD3-F1
#
_entry.id   AF-A0A7W7EZD3-F1
#
_cell.length_a   1.000
_cell.length_b   1.000
_cell.length_c   1.000
_cell.angle_alpha   90.00
_cell.angle_beta   90.00
_cell.angle_gamma   90.00
#
_symmetry.space_group_name_H-M   'P 1'
#
loop_
_entity.id
_entity.type
_entity.pdbx_description
1 polymer ?
#
loop_
_entity_poly.entity_id
_entity_poly.type
_entity_poly.pdbx_seq_one_letter_code
_entity_poly.pdbx_strand_id
1 'polypeptide(L)'
;MNAIATKPLKAYAVNEHDEQSGAIYFARHAITARKAGANEYGDGELSYVSCKRAPWADRFADTGIVPASVMVEQGWHFECTCCGVRIDEDLSDRWQEGQHDCLSDMLRQARRRRKWTPSMIVGTQHSAVFCDAACEAAWQIVRAETRRIEARIAARFKAIVLRRFPDAEIVDGGDRFQRPHVYVTRNAAGRLVPRQAVVAFRFPGMKSAPATLRWDHRSTYHGGKPHWSCCVGDQAAFEAWARGQAVPSDLPPVPEEAA
;
A
#
# COMPACT_ATOMS: atom_id res chain seq x y z
N MET A 1 13.27 3.73 -47.58
CA MET A 1 13.47 4.11 -46.16
C MET A 1 13.79 2.85 -45.39
N ASN A 2 15.05 2.61 -45.04
CA ASN A 2 15.44 1.42 -44.26
C ASN A 2 15.09 1.65 -42.79
N ALA A 3 14.12 0.89 -42.29
CA ALA A 3 13.89 0.78 -40.85
C ALA A 3 15.11 0.11 -40.23
N ILE A 4 15.87 0.85 -39.42
CA ILE A 4 16.91 0.25 -38.57
C ILE A 4 16.18 -0.66 -37.58
N ALA A 5 16.29 -1.98 -37.79
CA ALA A 5 15.72 -2.97 -36.89
C ALA A 5 16.29 -2.75 -35.48
N THR A 6 15.45 -2.28 -34.56
CA THR A 6 15.90 -2.01 -33.20
C THR A 6 16.22 -3.32 -32.50
N LYS A 7 17.43 -3.47 -31.91
CA LYS A 7 17.90 -4.71 -31.26
C LYS A 7 16.93 -5.20 -30.19
N PRO A 8 16.49 -6.47 -30.16
CA PRO A 8 15.45 -6.92 -29.23
C PRO A 8 15.81 -6.64 -27.76
N LEU A 9 14.79 -6.38 -26.94
CA LEU A 9 14.93 -6.29 -25.50
C LEU A 9 15.36 -7.65 -24.94
N LYS A 10 16.17 -7.60 -23.89
CA LYS A 10 16.74 -8.75 -23.20
C LYS A 10 16.44 -8.63 -21.72
N ALA A 11 16.11 -9.75 -21.08
CA ALA A 11 15.88 -9.80 -19.66
C ALA A 11 17.17 -9.91 -18.84
N TYR A 12 17.26 -9.13 -17.77
CA TYR A 12 18.38 -9.11 -16.84
C TYR A 12 17.87 -9.21 -15.41
N ALA A 13 18.37 -10.18 -14.65
CA ALA A 13 18.18 -10.24 -13.21
C ALA A 13 19.11 -9.23 -12.55
N VAL A 14 18.54 -8.28 -11.82
CA VAL A 14 19.29 -7.30 -11.03
C VAL A 14 18.93 -7.51 -9.57
N ASN A 15 19.93 -7.83 -8.75
CA ASN A 15 19.78 -8.11 -7.32
C ASN A 15 20.78 -7.26 -6.54
N GLU A 16 20.32 -6.63 -5.47
CA GLU A 16 21.17 -5.97 -4.48
C GLU A 16 21.92 -6.98 -3.62
N HIS A 17 22.94 -6.53 -2.88
CA HIS A 17 23.91 -7.42 -2.26
C HIS A 17 23.59 -7.82 -0.82
N ASP A 18 22.70 -7.10 -0.13
CA ASP A 18 22.44 -7.31 1.30
C ASP A 18 21.31 -8.33 1.52
N GLU A 19 20.07 -7.96 1.17
CA GLU A 19 18.91 -8.84 1.32
C GLU A 19 18.64 -9.69 0.07
N GLN A 20 19.44 -9.49 -0.98
CA GLN A 20 19.27 -10.09 -2.32
C GLN A 20 17.95 -9.73 -3.00
N SER A 21 17.32 -8.63 -2.57
CA SER A 21 16.14 -8.07 -3.21
C SER A 21 16.43 -7.70 -4.67
N GLY A 22 15.47 -7.88 -5.55
CA GLY A 22 15.71 -7.65 -6.98
C GLY A 22 14.51 -7.88 -7.86
N ALA A 23 14.71 -7.66 -9.16
CA ALA A 23 13.71 -7.88 -10.20
C ALA A 23 14.33 -8.21 -11.55
N ILE A 24 13.49 -8.62 -12.50
CA ILE A 24 13.85 -8.76 -13.91
C ILE A 24 13.61 -7.45 -14.65
N TYR A 25 14.66 -6.92 -15.23
CA TYR A 25 14.64 -5.72 -16.06
C TYR A 25 14.80 -6.06 -17.54
N PHE A 26 13.96 -5.47 -18.38
CA PHE A 26 14.06 -5.61 -19.84
C PHE A 26 14.82 -4.44 -20.43
N ALA A 27 15.97 -4.71 -21.05
CA ALA A 27 16.79 -3.67 -21.65
C ALA A 27 17.53 -4.20 -22.89
N ARG A 28 17.97 -3.30 -23.79
CA ARG A 28 18.83 -3.71 -24.93
C ARG A 28 20.26 -4.02 -24.49
N HIS A 29 20.69 -3.45 -23.36
CA HIS A 29 22.04 -3.55 -22.82
C HIS A 29 22.00 -3.79 -21.30
N ALA A 30 22.93 -4.62 -20.81
CA ALA A 30 23.04 -4.95 -19.39
C ALA A 30 23.23 -3.72 -18.50
N ILE A 31 24.03 -2.74 -18.95
CA ILE A 31 24.28 -1.51 -18.18
C ILE A 31 23.02 -0.67 -17.99
N THR A 32 22.07 -0.70 -18.93
CA THR A 32 20.79 0.00 -18.81
C THR A 32 19.92 -0.66 -17.74
N ALA A 33 19.83 -2.00 -17.75
CA ALA A 33 19.14 -2.75 -16.71
C ALA A 33 19.78 -2.53 -15.33
N ARG A 34 21.12 -2.59 -15.24
CA ARG A 34 21.86 -2.36 -14.00
C ARG A 34 21.62 -0.97 -13.43
N LYS A 35 21.60 0.07 -14.26
CA LYS A 35 21.27 1.44 -13.82
C LYS A 35 19.86 1.55 -13.26
N ALA A 36 18.89 0.93 -13.94
CA ALA A 36 17.51 0.92 -13.47
C ALA A 36 17.40 0.21 -12.11
N GLY A 37 17.95 -1.00 -11.99
CA GLY A 37 17.91 -1.73 -10.72
C GLY A 37 18.75 -1.12 -9.61
N ALA A 38 19.87 -0.46 -9.91
CA ALA A 38 20.63 0.31 -8.90
C ALA A 38 19.80 1.49 -8.38
N ASN A 39 19.05 2.17 -9.24
CA ASN A 39 18.19 3.27 -8.82
C ASN A 39 17.01 2.80 -7.96
N GLU A 40 16.57 1.55 -8.10
CA GLU A 40 15.47 0.99 -7.31
C GLU A 40 15.95 0.33 -6.00
N TYR A 41 17.07 -0.39 -6.03
CA TYR A 41 17.52 -1.25 -4.92
C TYR A 41 18.86 -0.87 -4.31
N GLY A 42 19.54 0.17 -4.82
CA GLY A 42 20.88 0.53 -4.36
C GLY A 42 21.16 2.03 -4.35
N ASP A 43 20.13 2.88 -4.24
CA ASP A 43 20.24 4.34 -4.21
C ASP A 43 21.09 4.94 -5.38
N GLY A 44 21.09 4.26 -6.52
CA GLY A 44 21.87 4.61 -7.71
C GLY A 44 23.30 4.06 -7.75
N GLU A 45 23.77 3.40 -6.69
CA GLU A 45 25.11 2.82 -6.61
C GLU A 45 25.20 1.52 -7.43
N LEU A 46 25.92 1.60 -8.56
CA LEU A 46 26.04 0.45 -9.47
C LEU A 46 26.82 -0.70 -8.83
N SER A 47 27.78 -0.42 -7.95
CA SER A 47 28.58 -1.46 -7.29
C SER A 47 27.79 -2.26 -6.26
N TYR A 48 26.67 -1.71 -5.76
CA TYR A 48 25.80 -2.38 -4.78
C TYR A 48 24.85 -3.41 -5.39
N VAL A 49 24.73 -3.44 -6.73
CA VAL A 49 23.87 -4.39 -7.43
C VAL A 49 24.67 -5.30 -8.36
N SER A 50 24.26 -6.57 -8.39
CA SER A 50 24.64 -7.53 -9.43
C SER A 50 23.65 -7.46 -10.59
N CYS A 51 24.13 -7.64 -11.83
CA CYS A 51 23.29 -7.68 -13.02
C CYS A 51 23.69 -8.87 -13.89
N LYS A 52 22.84 -9.88 -13.98
CA LYS A 52 23.07 -11.11 -14.75
C LYS A 52 22.01 -11.26 -15.82
N ARG A 53 22.37 -11.90 -16.93
CA ARG A 53 21.42 -12.22 -17.99
C ARG A 53 20.42 -13.27 -17.49
N ALA A 54 19.14 -13.07 -17.76
CA ALA A 54 18.07 -14.03 -17.43
C ALA A 54 17.32 -14.47 -18.70
N PRO A 55 17.90 -15.35 -19.56
CA PRO A 55 17.30 -15.69 -20.86
C PRO A 55 15.89 -16.29 -20.76
N TRP A 56 15.60 -17.03 -19.69
CA TRP A 56 14.30 -17.64 -19.44
C TRP A 56 13.14 -16.61 -19.42
N ALA A 57 13.44 -15.35 -19.09
CA ALA A 57 12.45 -14.29 -19.01
C ALA A 57 12.26 -13.52 -20.32
N ASP A 58 13.08 -13.74 -21.36
CA ASP A 58 12.98 -12.99 -22.62
C ASP A 58 11.61 -13.07 -23.28
N ARG A 59 10.91 -14.19 -23.09
CA ARG A 59 9.53 -14.39 -23.59
C ARG A 59 8.52 -13.38 -23.04
N PHE A 60 8.86 -12.66 -21.98
CA PHE A 60 8.02 -11.62 -21.37
C PHE A 60 8.45 -10.21 -21.75
N ALA A 61 9.43 -10.05 -22.65
CA ALA A 61 9.96 -8.73 -23.00
C ALA A 61 8.92 -7.81 -23.65
N ASP A 62 7.96 -8.38 -24.38
CA ASP A 62 6.91 -7.61 -25.04
C ASP A 62 5.87 -7.05 -24.05
N THR A 63 5.59 -7.79 -22.97
CA THR A 63 4.66 -7.34 -21.92
C THR A 63 5.36 -6.55 -20.82
N GLY A 64 6.65 -6.78 -20.62
CA GLY A 64 7.40 -6.29 -19.47
C GLY A 64 6.99 -6.93 -18.14
N ILE A 65 6.15 -7.97 -18.17
CA ILE A 65 5.51 -8.57 -16.99
C ILE A 65 5.93 -10.03 -16.86
N VAL A 66 6.69 -10.33 -15.80
CA VAL A 66 7.07 -11.70 -15.45
C VAL A 66 6.12 -12.24 -14.37
N PRO A 67 5.40 -13.35 -14.62
CA PRO A 67 4.58 -14.00 -13.60
C PRO A 67 5.43 -14.49 -12.42
N ALA A 68 4.96 -14.27 -11.20
CA ALA A 68 5.69 -14.68 -10.00
C ALA A 68 5.88 -16.21 -9.94
N SER A 69 4.92 -16.98 -10.47
CA SER A 69 5.02 -18.44 -10.60
C SER A 69 6.27 -18.88 -11.36
N VAL A 70 6.54 -18.24 -12.50
CA VAL A 70 7.71 -18.54 -13.35
C VAL A 70 9.01 -18.10 -12.67
N MET A 71 8.99 -16.98 -11.93
CA MET A 71 10.18 -16.56 -11.19
C MET A 71 10.54 -17.55 -10.09
N VAL A 72 9.55 -18.07 -9.37
CA VAL A 72 9.76 -19.09 -8.33
C VAL A 72 10.35 -20.38 -8.92
N GLU A 73 9.89 -20.81 -10.09
CA GLU A 73 10.51 -21.93 -10.84
C GLU A 73 11.97 -21.67 -11.26
N GLN A 74 12.45 -20.44 -11.12
CA GLN A 74 13.82 -20.02 -11.44
C GLN A 74 14.60 -19.64 -10.17
N GLY A 75 14.16 -20.11 -9.00
CA GLY A 75 14.83 -19.92 -7.71
C GLY A 75 14.57 -18.57 -7.04
N TRP A 76 13.63 -17.77 -7.54
CA TRP A 76 13.21 -16.55 -6.84
C TRP A 76 12.25 -16.88 -5.70
N HIS A 77 12.12 -15.95 -4.77
CA HIS A 77 11.13 -16.05 -3.71
C HIS A 77 10.38 -14.74 -3.53
N PHE A 78 9.18 -14.84 -2.99
CA PHE A 78 8.31 -13.71 -2.67
C PHE A 78 7.72 -13.86 -1.27
N GLU A 79 7.17 -12.79 -0.71
CA GLU A 79 6.31 -12.89 0.46
C GLU A 79 4.85 -12.81 0.04
N CYS A 80 4.02 -13.75 0.52
CA CYS A 80 2.59 -13.73 0.28
C CYS A 80 1.98 -12.49 0.95
N THR A 81 1.43 -11.57 0.16
CA THR A 81 0.83 -10.32 0.64
C THR A 81 -0.34 -10.53 1.61
N CYS A 82 -0.97 -11.71 1.60
CA CYS A 82 -2.07 -12.03 2.50
C CYS A 82 -1.63 -12.66 3.82
N CYS A 83 -0.75 -13.66 3.78
CA CYS A 83 -0.46 -14.51 4.94
C CYS A 83 1.00 -14.47 5.40
N GLY A 84 1.83 -13.64 4.77
CA GLY A 84 3.24 -13.43 5.11
C GLY A 84 4.14 -14.63 4.87
N VAL A 85 3.63 -15.73 4.30
CA VAL A 85 4.48 -16.90 4.04
C VAL A 85 5.44 -16.59 2.90
N ARG A 86 6.70 -17.01 3.05
CA ARG A 86 7.64 -17.04 1.94
C ARG A 86 7.14 -18.02 0.88
N ILE A 87 7.14 -17.58 -0.37
CA ILE A 87 6.76 -18.35 -1.55
C ILE A 87 8.05 -18.61 -2.31
N ASP A 88 8.46 -19.87 -2.35
CA ASP A 88 9.59 -20.39 -3.12
C ASP A 88 9.25 -21.82 -3.57
N GLU A 89 10.17 -22.51 -4.24
CA GLU A 89 9.96 -23.87 -4.73
C GLU A 89 9.71 -24.89 -3.61
N ASP A 90 10.24 -24.63 -2.41
CA ASP A 90 10.17 -25.51 -1.23
C ASP A 90 8.92 -25.26 -0.36
N LEU A 91 8.03 -24.36 -0.77
CA LEU A 91 6.84 -24.02 0.03
C LEU A 91 5.97 -25.25 0.35
N SER A 92 5.84 -26.21 -0.58
CA SER A 92 5.07 -27.43 -0.35
C SER A 92 5.61 -28.28 0.80
N ASP A 93 6.93 -28.29 0.97
CA ASP A 93 7.62 -29.16 1.91
C ASP A 93 7.56 -28.54 3.31
N ARG A 94 7.76 -27.22 3.40
CA ARG A 94 7.56 -26.44 4.63
C ARG A 94 6.13 -26.54 5.17
N TRP A 95 5.13 -26.68 4.31
CA TRP A 95 3.73 -26.88 4.75
C TRP A 95 3.46 -28.31 5.27
N GLN A 96 4.26 -29.30 4.86
CA GLN A 96 4.14 -30.67 5.32
C GLN A 96 4.84 -30.90 6.66
N GLU A 97 5.93 -30.19 6.94
CA GLU A 97 6.78 -30.42 8.12
C GLU A 97 6.34 -29.67 9.40
N GLY A 98 5.36 -28.77 9.31
CA GLY A 98 4.52 -28.43 10.47
C GLY A 98 5.11 -27.52 11.56
N GLN A 99 5.77 -26.41 11.18
CA GLN A 99 6.11 -25.33 12.14
C GLN A 99 5.06 -24.19 12.07
N HIS A 100 4.30 -24.00 13.15
CA HIS A 100 3.03 -23.26 13.18
C HIS A 100 2.97 -22.33 14.41
N ASP A 101 3.42 -21.07 14.28
CA ASP A 101 3.53 -20.12 15.39
C ASP A 101 2.46 -19.00 15.41
N CYS A 102 1.38 -19.05 14.62
CA CYS A 102 0.41 -17.94 14.61
C CYS A 102 -1.05 -18.32 14.28
N LEU A 103 -2.02 -17.49 14.68
CA LEU A 103 -3.47 -17.65 14.41
C LEU A 103 -3.81 -17.82 12.91
N SER A 104 -2.92 -17.39 12.02
CA SER A 104 -2.88 -17.71 10.58
C SER A 104 -2.91 -19.21 10.28
N ASP A 105 -2.54 -20.04 11.26
CA ASP A 105 -2.37 -21.47 11.15
C ASP A 105 -3.66 -22.26 11.10
N MET A 106 -4.81 -21.75 11.57
CA MET A 106 -6.09 -22.46 11.39
C MET A 106 -6.55 -22.44 9.93
N LEU A 107 -6.33 -21.34 9.19
CA LEU A 107 -6.59 -21.30 7.74
C LEU A 107 -5.53 -22.10 6.96
N ARG A 108 -4.28 -22.16 7.45
CA ARG A 108 -3.23 -23.03 6.89
C ARG A 108 -3.52 -24.52 7.14
N GLN A 109 -4.14 -24.88 8.27
CA GLN A 109 -4.54 -26.26 8.59
C GLN A 109 -5.57 -26.83 7.59
N ALA A 110 -6.52 -26.02 7.10
CA ALA A 110 -7.43 -26.43 6.02
C ALA A 110 -6.71 -26.63 4.67
N ARG A 111 -5.56 -25.96 4.46
CA ARG A 111 -4.73 -26.02 3.25
C ARG A 111 -3.72 -27.18 3.24
N ARG A 112 -3.43 -27.78 4.40
CA ARG A 112 -2.49 -28.93 4.58
C ARG A 112 -2.79 -30.18 3.73
N ARG A 113 -3.93 -30.25 3.04
CA ARG A 113 -4.32 -31.42 2.22
C ARG A 113 -4.16 -31.22 0.71
N ARG A 114 -3.70 -30.05 0.26
CA ARG A 114 -3.52 -29.78 -1.17
C ARG A 114 -2.03 -29.76 -1.51
N LYS A 115 -1.62 -30.60 -2.46
CA LYS A 115 -0.29 -30.52 -3.07
C LYS A 115 -0.15 -29.14 -3.73
N TRP A 116 0.63 -28.26 -3.11
CA TRP A 116 0.90 -26.93 -3.63
C TRP A 116 1.91 -27.01 -4.79
N THR A 117 1.75 -26.15 -5.79
CA THR A 117 2.67 -26.02 -6.93
C THR A 117 2.86 -24.55 -7.30
N PRO A 118 4.01 -24.15 -7.90
CA PRO A 118 4.24 -22.76 -8.32
C PRO A 118 3.16 -22.20 -9.25
N SER A 119 2.50 -23.04 -10.05
CA SER A 119 1.37 -22.64 -10.90
C SER A 119 0.15 -22.11 -10.14
N MET A 120 0.06 -22.33 -8.82
CA MET A 120 -0.99 -21.78 -7.97
C MET A 120 -0.73 -20.32 -7.57
N ILE A 121 0.50 -19.83 -7.72
CA ILE A 121 0.88 -18.47 -7.36
C ILE A 121 0.09 -17.48 -8.21
N VAL A 122 -0.45 -16.46 -7.56
CA VAL A 122 -1.13 -15.34 -8.23
C VAL A 122 -0.30 -14.08 -8.06
N GLY A 123 -0.06 -13.36 -9.16
CA GLY A 123 0.69 -12.11 -9.15
C GLY A 123 1.92 -12.11 -10.06
N THR A 124 2.66 -11.02 -10.01
CA THR A 124 3.79 -10.71 -10.88
C THR A 124 4.87 -10.00 -10.06
N GLN A 125 6.08 -9.89 -10.59
CA GLN A 125 7.19 -9.24 -9.90
C GLN A 125 6.94 -7.78 -9.47
N HIS A 126 5.99 -7.09 -10.10
CA HIS A 126 5.65 -5.68 -9.80
C HIS A 126 4.24 -5.52 -9.23
N SER A 127 3.65 -6.59 -8.69
CA SER A 127 2.33 -6.56 -8.06
C SER A 127 2.33 -7.27 -6.71
N ALA A 128 1.20 -7.21 -6.01
CA ALA A 128 0.98 -8.15 -4.90
C ALA A 128 1.12 -9.59 -5.41
N VAL A 129 1.75 -10.44 -4.59
CA VAL A 129 1.97 -11.86 -4.87
C VAL A 129 1.30 -12.68 -3.78
N PHE A 130 0.56 -13.70 -4.17
CA PHE A 130 -0.20 -14.56 -3.29
C PHE A 130 0.19 -16.02 -3.52
N CYS A 131 0.27 -16.80 -2.44
CA CYS A 131 0.60 -18.22 -2.53
C CYS A 131 -0.49 -19.03 -3.26
N ASP A 132 -1.72 -18.55 -3.24
CA ASP A 132 -2.85 -19.10 -3.99
C ASP A 132 -3.99 -18.07 -4.19
N ALA A 133 -4.95 -18.41 -5.03
CA ALA A 133 -6.16 -17.62 -5.27
C ALA A 133 -7.02 -17.41 -4.00
N ALA A 134 -6.94 -18.30 -3.01
CA ALA A 134 -7.67 -18.13 -1.76
C ALA A 134 -7.07 -17.00 -0.91
N CYS A 135 -5.74 -16.86 -0.89
CA CYS A 135 -5.05 -15.73 -0.28
C CYS A 135 -5.33 -14.42 -1.00
N GLU A 136 -5.37 -14.42 -2.33
CA GLU A 136 -5.79 -13.24 -3.08
C GLU A 136 -7.23 -12.82 -2.69
N ALA A 137 -8.18 -13.76 -2.74
CA ALA A 137 -9.58 -13.49 -2.40
C ALA A 137 -9.74 -12.98 -0.96
N ALA A 138 -9.07 -13.60 0.01
CA ALA A 138 -9.09 -13.16 1.41
C ALA A 138 -8.53 -11.73 1.56
N TRP A 139 -7.43 -11.41 0.89
CA TRP A 139 -6.86 -10.06 0.90
C TRP A 139 -7.78 -9.03 0.25
N GLN A 140 -8.44 -9.38 -0.88
CA GLN A 140 -9.41 -8.49 -1.55
C GLN A 140 -10.61 -8.17 -0.64
N ILE A 141 -11.14 -9.16 0.10
CA ILE A 141 -12.22 -8.95 1.06
C ILE A 141 -11.78 -7.95 2.14
N VAL A 142 -10.60 -8.14 2.72
CA VAL A 142 -10.06 -7.25 3.75
C VAL A 142 -9.86 -5.84 3.20
N ARG A 143 -9.31 -5.69 1.99
CA ARG A 143 -9.15 -4.38 1.35
C ARG A 143 -10.46 -3.70 1.01
N ALA A 144 -11.47 -4.45 0.57
CA ALA A 144 -12.79 -3.91 0.32
C ALA A 144 -13.41 -3.36 1.60
N GLU A 145 -13.30 -4.09 2.71
CA GLU A 145 -13.81 -3.63 4.00
C GLU A 145 -13.02 -2.43 4.54
N THR A 146 -11.68 -2.44 4.43
CA THR A 146 -10.85 -1.27 4.75
C THR A 146 -11.30 -0.03 3.97
N ARG A 147 -11.45 -0.14 2.65
CA ARG A 147 -11.93 0.98 1.80
C ARG A 147 -13.31 1.46 2.20
N ARG A 148 -14.22 0.54 2.58
CA ARG A 148 -15.56 0.87 3.07
C ARG A 148 -15.49 1.69 4.37
N ILE A 149 -14.66 1.27 5.31
CA ILE A 149 -14.45 1.99 6.58
C ILE A 149 -13.83 3.36 6.31
N GLU A 150 -12.78 3.44 5.48
CA GLU A 150 -12.13 4.68 5.08
C GLU A 150 -13.13 5.67 4.49
N ALA A 151 -13.92 5.24 3.49
CA ALA A 151 -14.93 6.08 2.85
C ALA A 151 -16.00 6.56 3.83
N ARG A 152 -16.48 5.68 4.72
CA ARG A 152 -17.48 6.01 5.75
C ARG A 152 -16.95 7.06 6.73
N ILE A 153 -15.73 6.89 7.22
CA ILE A 153 -15.12 7.83 8.18
C ILE A 153 -14.79 9.16 7.49
N ALA A 154 -14.26 9.13 6.27
CA ALA A 154 -13.99 10.34 5.50
C ALA A 154 -15.28 11.14 5.28
N ALA A 155 -16.37 10.49 4.85
CA ALA A 155 -17.67 11.13 4.67
C ALA A 155 -18.20 11.76 5.96
N ARG A 156 -18.04 11.09 7.10
CA ARG A 156 -18.41 11.65 8.41
C ARG A 156 -17.59 12.88 8.77
N PHE A 157 -16.28 12.88 8.52
CA PHE A 157 -15.43 14.04 8.79
C PHE A 157 -15.77 15.21 7.87
N LYS A 158 -16.05 14.97 6.59
CA LYS A 158 -16.57 16.00 5.68
C LYS A 158 -17.87 16.61 6.20
N ALA A 159 -18.81 15.77 6.66
CA ALA A 159 -20.06 16.26 7.23
C ALA A 159 -19.84 17.11 8.50
N ILE A 160 -18.85 16.77 9.33
CA ILE A 160 -18.48 17.59 10.50
C ILE A 160 -17.95 18.95 10.07
N VAL A 161 -17.06 18.99 9.06
CA VAL A 161 -16.54 20.25 8.48
C VAL A 161 -17.70 21.10 7.97
N LEU A 162 -18.53 20.56 7.08
CA LEU A 162 -19.62 21.31 6.42
C LEU A 162 -20.73 21.73 7.39
N ARG A 163 -20.98 20.96 8.46
CA ARG A 163 -21.94 21.35 9.50
C ARG A 163 -21.46 22.56 10.31
N ARG A 164 -20.15 22.68 10.53
CA ARG A 164 -19.56 23.83 11.23
C ARG A 164 -19.31 25.01 10.28
N PHE A 165 -18.92 24.70 9.05
CA PHE A 165 -18.48 25.64 8.03
C PHE A 165 -19.19 25.33 6.71
N PRO A 166 -20.45 25.79 6.53
CA PRO A 166 -21.24 25.47 5.34
C PRO A 166 -20.63 25.99 4.03
N ASP A 167 -19.84 27.07 4.10
CA ASP A 167 -19.13 27.70 3.00
C ASP A 167 -17.71 27.15 2.77
N ALA A 168 -17.27 26.14 3.54
CA ALA A 168 -15.99 25.50 3.33
C ALA A 168 -15.97 24.64 2.06
N GLU A 169 -14.87 24.72 1.32
CA GLU A 169 -14.64 23.86 0.15
C GLU A 169 -13.79 22.65 0.57
N ILE A 170 -14.36 21.44 0.52
CA ILE A 170 -13.61 20.21 0.82
C ILE A 170 -12.60 19.93 -0.30
N VAL A 171 -11.36 19.64 0.08
CA VAL A 171 -10.32 19.24 -0.87
C VAL A 171 -10.39 17.74 -1.10
N ASP A 172 -10.98 17.32 -2.22
CA ASP A 172 -11.16 15.90 -2.57
C ASP A 172 -10.12 15.32 -3.54
N GLY A 173 -9.36 16.18 -4.22
CA GLY A 173 -8.30 15.80 -5.16
C GLY A 173 -7.08 16.73 -5.06
N GLY A 174 -5.99 16.35 -5.71
CA GLY A 174 -4.73 17.10 -5.70
C GLY A 174 -3.58 16.32 -5.07
N ASP A 175 -2.67 17.03 -4.39
CA ASP A 175 -1.55 16.43 -3.67
C ASP A 175 -2.02 15.31 -2.73
N ARG A 176 -1.30 14.17 -2.71
CA ARG A 176 -1.59 13.01 -1.86
C ARG A 176 -1.69 13.38 -0.37
N PHE A 177 -1.11 14.51 0.04
CA PHE A 177 -1.15 15.03 1.40
C PHE A 177 -2.40 15.86 1.74
N GLN A 178 -3.17 16.30 0.73
CA GLN A 178 -4.34 17.16 0.93
C GLN A 178 -5.67 16.44 0.73
N ARG A 179 -5.69 15.30 0.02
CA ARG A 179 -6.88 14.47 -0.11
C ARG A 179 -7.33 13.90 1.25
N PRO A 180 -8.62 13.58 1.43
CA PRO A 180 -9.09 12.93 2.65
C PRO A 180 -8.32 11.64 2.88
N HIS A 181 -7.78 11.49 4.09
CA HIS A 181 -6.97 10.34 4.47
C HIS A 181 -7.53 9.74 5.74
N VAL A 182 -7.86 8.45 5.68
CA VAL A 182 -8.24 7.66 6.84
C VAL A 182 -7.29 6.48 6.89
N TYR A 183 -6.60 6.30 8.01
CA TYR A 183 -5.73 5.16 8.23
C TYR A 183 -6.49 4.12 9.03
N VAL A 184 -6.67 2.91 8.49
CA VAL A 184 -7.36 1.80 9.16
C VAL A 184 -6.37 0.68 9.41
N THR A 185 -6.32 0.17 10.64
CA THR A 185 -5.45 -0.96 11.01
C THR A 185 -6.22 -2.02 11.76
N ARG A 186 -5.61 -3.20 11.93
CA ARG A 186 -6.14 -4.21 12.85
C ARG A 186 -5.76 -3.87 14.28
N ASN A 187 -6.71 -4.01 15.21
CA ASN A 187 -6.41 -3.99 16.65
C ASN A 187 -5.93 -5.36 17.14
N ALA A 188 -5.64 -5.48 18.44
CA ALA A 188 -5.19 -6.74 19.05
C ALA A 188 -6.20 -7.90 18.90
N ALA A 189 -7.49 -7.59 18.79
CA ALA A 189 -8.56 -8.55 18.51
C ALA A 189 -8.73 -8.87 17.01
N GLY A 190 -7.84 -8.35 16.15
CA GLY A 190 -7.88 -8.56 14.71
C GLY A 190 -8.96 -7.76 13.96
N ARG A 191 -9.72 -6.90 14.64
CA ARG A 191 -10.78 -6.07 14.01
C ARG A 191 -10.18 -4.85 13.32
N LEU A 192 -10.73 -4.49 12.16
CA LEU A 192 -10.37 -3.27 11.44
C LEU A 192 -10.92 -2.05 12.20
N VAL A 193 -10.04 -1.15 12.61
CA VAL A 193 -10.38 0.08 13.34
C VAL A 193 -9.69 1.28 12.69
N PRO A 194 -10.38 2.43 12.56
CA PRO A 194 -9.71 3.66 12.14
C PRO A 194 -8.73 4.10 13.24
N ARG A 195 -7.52 4.47 12.83
CA ARG A 195 -6.46 5.01 13.69
C ARG A 195 -6.21 6.48 13.45
N GLN A 196 -6.59 6.98 12.28
CA GLN A 196 -6.42 8.37 11.92
C GLN A 196 -7.48 8.76 10.92
N ALA A 197 -7.95 10.01 10.98
CA ALA A 197 -8.77 10.62 9.96
C ALA A 197 -8.38 12.09 9.78
N VAL A 198 -8.18 12.50 8.53
CA VAL A 198 -7.83 13.87 8.16
C VAL A 198 -8.68 14.27 6.96
N VAL A 199 -9.36 15.41 7.06
CA VAL A 199 -10.06 16.05 5.94
C VAL A 199 -9.56 17.47 5.83
N ALA A 200 -9.02 17.83 4.67
CA ALA A 200 -8.61 19.19 4.37
C ALA A 200 -9.75 19.99 3.70
N PHE A 201 -9.78 21.29 3.97
CA PHE A 201 -10.78 22.20 3.40
C PHE A 201 -10.22 23.62 3.26
N ARG A 202 -10.70 24.34 2.25
CA ARG A 202 -10.39 25.74 2.02
C ARG A 202 -11.43 26.62 2.71
N PHE A 203 -11.01 27.82 3.10
CA PHE A 203 -11.85 28.80 3.76
C PHE A 203 -11.54 30.22 3.26
N PRO A 204 -12.49 31.17 3.40
CA PRO A 204 -12.29 32.56 2.98
C PRO A 204 -11.07 33.21 3.66
N GLY A 205 -10.24 33.91 2.89
CA GLY A 205 -9.06 34.62 3.39
C GLY A 205 -7.80 33.76 3.55
N MET A 206 -7.86 32.47 3.22
CA MET A 206 -6.70 31.56 3.15
C MET A 206 -5.69 32.02 2.07
N LYS A 207 -4.40 32.06 2.42
CA LYS A 207 -3.30 32.45 1.52
C LYS A 207 -2.26 31.36 1.31
N SER A 208 -2.04 30.47 2.28
CA SER A 208 -0.95 29.49 2.23
C SER A 208 -1.42 28.08 1.93
N ALA A 209 -2.25 27.47 2.79
CA ALA A 209 -2.68 26.09 2.60
C ALA A 209 -4.04 25.79 3.26
N PRO A 210 -4.73 24.72 2.80
CA PRO A 210 -5.99 24.27 3.40
C PRO A 210 -5.88 24.04 4.90
N ALA A 211 -6.95 24.39 5.63
CA ALA A 211 -7.13 23.94 7.01
C ALA A 211 -7.50 22.45 7.03
N THR A 212 -7.33 21.79 8.17
CA THR A 212 -7.68 20.38 8.33
C THR A 212 -8.49 20.13 9.59
N LEU A 213 -9.43 19.20 9.50
CA LEU A 213 -10.00 18.52 10.65
C LEU A 213 -9.28 17.19 10.80
N ARG A 214 -8.62 16.99 11.95
CA ARG A 214 -7.77 15.85 12.22
C ARG A 214 -8.19 15.10 13.47
N TRP A 215 -8.08 13.79 13.41
CA TRP A 215 -8.23 12.88 14.54
C TRP A 215 -7.15 11.81 14.48
N ASP A 216 -6.50 11.56 15.61
CA ASP A 216 -5.51 10.50 15.76
C ASP A 216 -5.85 9.65 16.99
N HIS A 217 -5.88 8.34 16.79
CA HIS A 217 -5.98 7.34 17.84
C HIS A 217 -4.59 7.13 18.45
N ARG A 218 -4.04 8.12 19.17
CA ARG A 218 -2.81 7.90 19.95
C ARG A 218 -3.08 6.98 21.16
N SER A 219 -2.05 6.22 21.51
CA SER A 219 -2.07 5.27 22.62
C SER A 219 -2.27 5.97 23.98
N THR A 220 -2.99 5.26 24.84
CA THR A 220 -2.93 5.18 26.31
C THR A 220 -3.72 6.08 27.26
N TYR A 221 -4.26 7.27 26.97
CA TYR A 221 -5.02 7.96 28.06
C TYR A 221 -6.26 8.77 27.68
N HIS A 222 -6.37 9.30 26.45
CA HIS A 222 -7.58 10.02 26.04
C HIS A 222 -7.86 9.70 24.57
N GLY A 223 -8.98 9.06 24.28
CA GLY A 223 -9.53 9.00 22.93
C GLY A 223 -9.62 10.44 22.42
N GLY A 224 -8.69 10.82 21.54
CA GLY A 224 -8.53 12.22 21.15
C GLY A 224 -9.81 12.73 20.51
N LYS A 225 -10.30 13.90 20.93
CA LYS A 225 -11.37 14.57 20.19
C LYS A 225 -10.80 15.07 18.85
N PRO A 226 -11.58 15.06 17.76
CA PRO A 226 -11.16 15.72 16.52
C PRO A 226 -10.79 17.19 16.80
N HIS A 227 -9.72 17.67 16.17
CA HIS A 227 -9.23 19.04 16.32
C HIS A 227 -9.00 19.70 14.97
N TRP A 228 -9.14 21.02 14.95
CA TRP A 228 -8.90 21.86 13.77
C TRP A 228 -7.44 22.28 13.76
N SER A 229 -6.81 22.31 12.60
CA SER A 229 -5.49 22.90 12.42
C SER A 229 -5.42 23.68 11.10
N CYS A 230 -4.61 24.72 11.06
CA CYS A 230 -4.33 25.51 9.85
C CYS A 230 -2.88 25.98 9.88
N CYS A 231 -2.37 26.47 8.75
CA CYS A 231 -1.03 27.06 8.71
C CYS A 231 -0.95 28.33 9.55
N VAL A 232 0.20 28.55 10.21
CA VAL A 232 0.43 29.71 11.08
C VAL A 232 0.14 31.05 10.38
N GLY A 233 0.53 31.16 9.10
CA GLY A 233 0.27 32.37 8.30
C GLY A 233 -1.20 32.68 8.04
N ASP A 234 -2.08 31.68 8.14
CA ASP A 234 -3.52 31.82 7.92
C ASP A 234 -4.34 31.77 9.22
N GLN A 235 -3.70 31.63 10.39
CA GLN A 235 -4.38 31.40 11.67
C GLN A 235 -5.34 32.53 12.04
N ALA A 236 -4.92 33.79 11.90
CA ALA A 236 -5.78 34.93 12.21
C ALA A 236 -7.02 34.98 11.31
N ALA A 237 -6.87 34.67 10.02
CA ALA A 237 -7.97 34.61 9.06
C ALA A 237 -8.92 33.45 9.38
N PHE A 238 -8.37 32.28 9.68
CA PHE A 238 -9.14 31.10 10.06
C PHE A 238 -9.96 31.35 11.33
N GLU A 239 -9.35 31.89 12.39
CA GLU A 239 -10.03 32.17 13.66
C GLU A 239 -11.10 33.25 13.51
N ALA A 240 -10.84 34.30 12.72
CA ALA A 240 -11.82 35.35 12.45
C ALA A 240 -13.05 34.79 11.72
N TRP A 241 -12.84 34.00 10.67
CA TRP A 241 -13.92 33.32 9.95
C TRP A 241 -14.64 32.32 10.87
N ALA A 242 -13.91 31.50 11.63
CA ALA A 242 -14.49 30.46 12.47
C ALA A 242 -15.31 30.99 13.66
N ARG A 243 -15.02 32.20 14.16
CA ARG A 243 -15.83 32.86 15.21
C ARG A 243 -17.19 33.32 14.71
N GLY A 244 -17.31 33.65 13.43
CA GLY A 244 -18.59 34.05 12.81
C GLY A 244 -19.51 32.88 12.48
N GLN A 245 -19.07 31.65 12.72
CA GLN A 245 -19.74 30.42 12.32
C GLN A 245 -20.35 29.71 13.52
N ALA A 246 -21.45 28.98 13.31
CA ALA A 246 -22.13 28.26 14.38
C ALA A 246 -21.19 27.21 15.00
N VAL A 247 -21.14 27.16 16.33
CA VAL A 247 -20.44 26.09 17.05
C VAL A 247 -21.41 24.91 17.19
N PRO A 248 -21.16 23.74 16.56
CA PRO A 248 -21.97 22.57 16.80
C PRO A 248 -21.81 22.18 18.27
N SER A 249 -22.92 22.05 19.00
CA SER A 249 -22.91 21.89 20.47
C SER A 249 -22.19 20.65 20.96
N ASP A 250 -22.02 19.62 20.11
CA ASP A 250 -21.15 18.48 20.39
C ASP A 250 -20.54 17.92 19.08
N LEU A 251 -19.22 17.70 19.09
CA LEU A 251 -18.58 16.83 18.10
C LEU A 251 -18.92 15.39 18.51
N PRO A 252 -19.70 14.65 17.71
CA PRO A 252 -20.10 13.30 18.09
C PRO A 252 -18.84 12.45 18.25
N PRO A 253 -18.70 11.68 19.34
CA PRO A 253 -17.53 10.83 19.55
C PRO A 253 -17.31 9.97 18.32
N VAL A 254 -16.07 9.92 17.82
CA VAL A 254 -15.70 8.97 16.77
C VAL A 254 -16.04 7.59 17.36
N PRO A 255 -16.91 6.80 16.71
CA PRO A 255 -17.41 5.58 17.32
C PRO A 255 -16.21 4.67 17.57
N GLU A 256 -15.89 4.47 18.85
CA GLU A 256 -15.01 3.38 19.30
C GLU A 256 -15.65 2.02 18.96
N GLU A 257 -16.97 2.00 18.75
CA GLU A 257 -17.80 0.80 18.61
C GLU A 257 -18.64 0.80 17.33
N ALA A 258 -18.00 0.88 16.17
CA ALA A 258 -18.62 0.44 14.91
C ALA A 258 -17.85 -0.75 14.33
N ALA A 259 -17.72 -1.81 15.15
CA ALA A 259 -17.18 -3.12 14.80
C ALA A 259 -17.96 -4.24 15.50
#